data_AF-A0A2S6N069-F1
#
_entry.id   AF-A0A2S6N069-F1
#
_cell.length_a   1.000
_cell.length_b   1.000
_cell.length_c   1.000
_cell.angle_alpha   90.00
_cell.angle_beta   90.00
_cell.angle_gamma   90.00
#
_symmetry.space_group_name_H-M   'P 1'
#
loop_
_entity.id
_entity.type
_entity.pdbx_description
1 polymer ?
#
loop_
_entity_poly.entity_id
_entity_poly.type
_entity_poly.pdbx_seq_one_letter_code
_entity_poly.pdbx_strand_id
1 'polypeptide(L)'
;MARADAAQQMVGLFIQGCVAFAGNPPDLRAWAKRNGLPSVPEQARAVFLHGAPGQVFDGSTPDGKLVLVSSDDGQCSVVADKIVDQAAADSLEAGFRQAGLKFRLVIERDDLHQSGIHHREYLAAKDGRGWRVLLETVKDPDGGEAMLTAAPE
;
A
#
# COMPACT_ATOMS: atom_id res chain seq x y z
N MET A 1 15.10 -20.76 -5.52
CA MET A 1 14.55 -19.70 -4.64
C MET A 1 13.13 -19.47 -5.10
N ALA A 2 12.14 -19.64 -4.23
CA ALA A 2 10.75 -19.36 -4.59
C ALA A 2 10.60 -17.85 -4.84
N ARG A 3 9.97 -17.49 -5.97
CA ARG A 3 9.61 -16.12 -6.32
C ARG A 3 8.56 -15.63 -5.31
N ALA A 4 8.75 -14.46 -4.73
CA ALA A 4 7.71 -13.86 -3.89
C ALA A 4 6.48 -13.56 -4.76
N ASP A 5 5.29 -13.93 -4.28
CA ASP A 5 4.05 -13.62 -4.98
C ASP A 5 3.82 -12.09 -5.02
N ALA A 6 2.98 -11.61 -5.93
CA ALA A 6 2.77 -10.18 -6.12
C ALA A 6 2.21 -9.48 -4.86
N ALA A 7 1.39 -10.19 -4.07
CA ALA A 7 0.83 -9.66 -2.83
C ALA A 7 1.92 -9.49 -1.75
N GLN A 8 2.85 -10.44 -1.63
CA GLN A 8 4.01 -10.34 -0.76
C GLN A 8 4.91 -9.18 -1.14
N GLN A 9 5.11 -8.91 -2.43
CA GLN A 9 5.92 -7.77 -2.88
C GLN A 9 5.24 -6.44 -2.56
N MET A 10 3.93 -6.33 -2.81
CA MET A 10 3.13 -5.17 -2.43
C MET A 10 3.20 -4.89 -0.93
N VAL A 11 2.98 -5.92 -0.10
CA VAL A 11 3.03 -5.82 1.36
C VAL A 11 4.45 -5.51 1.84
N GLY A 12 5.48 -6.12 1.25
CA GLY A 12 6.87 -5.84 1.57
C GLY A 12 7.23 -4.37 1.38
N LEU A 13 6.83 -3.78 0.25
CA LEU A 13 7.00 -2.35 -0.03
C LEU A 13 6.15 -1.50 0.93
N PHE A 14 4.93 -1.90 1.22
CA PHE A 14 4.03 -1.20 2.14
C PHE A 14 4.57 -1.15 3.58
N ILE A 15 5.08 -2.25 4.11
CA ILE A 15 5.66 -2.30 5.46
C ILE A 15 6.94 -1.45 5.53
N GLN A 16 7.83 -1.57 4.53
CA GLN A 16 9.11 -0.86 4.52
C GLN A 16 8.98 0.64 4.24
N GLY A 17 8.01 1.03 3.41
CA GLY A 17 7.73 2.42 3.06
C GLY A 17 6.63 3.03 3.93
N CYS A 18 5.39 2.58 3.74
CA CYS A 18 4.24 3.25 4.33
C CYS A 18 4.14 3.10 5.84
N VAL A 19 4.24 1.89 6.40
CA VAL A 19 4.17 1.73 7.86
C VAL A 19 5.34 2.46 8.54
N ALA A 20 6.54 2.39 7.95
CA ALA A 20 7.71 3.09 8.49
C ALA A 20 7.56 4.63 8.48
N PHE A 21 6.96 5.22 7.45
CA PHE A 21 7.03 6.68 7.21
C PHE A 21 5.69 7.41 7.11
N ALA A 22 4.53 6.76 7.23
CA ALA A 22 3.22 7.43 7.26
C ALA A 22 3.17 8.54 8.34
N GLY A 23 2.70 9.73 7.97
CA GLY A 23 2.78 10.96 8.76
C GLY A 23 4.06 11.77 8.56
N ASN A 24 5.05 11.27 7.81
CA ASN A 24 6.30 11.96 7.49
C ASN A 24 6.69 11.82 6.00
N PRO A 25 6.01 12.56 5.10
CA PRO A 25 6.29 12.50 3.66
C PRO A 25 7.74 12.84 3.27
N PRO A 26 8.43 13.83 3.88
CA PRO A 26 9.84 14.09 3.57
C PRO A 26 10.74 12.87 3.76
N ASP A 27 10.59 12.14 4.88
CA ASP A 27 11.43 10.97 5.16
C ASP A 27 11.08 9.79 4.25
N LEU A 28 9.80 9.60 3.91
CA LEU A 28 9.38 8.61 2.91
C LEU A 28 10.05 8.88 1.55
N ARG A 29 10.03 10.14 1.08
CA ARG A 29 10.63 10.54 -0.20
C ARG A 29 12.14 10.38 -0.17
N ALA A 30 12.78 10.72 0.95
CA ALA A 30 14.21 10.51 1.13
C ALA A 30 14.55 9.02 1.12
N TRP A 31 13.75 8.19 1.79
CA TRP A 31 13.90 6.74 1.76
C TRP A 31 13.73 6.16 0.35
N ALA A 32 12.70 6.57 -0.39
CA ALA A 32 12.45 6.09 -1.76
C ALA A 32 13.64 6.39 -2.67
N LYS A 33 14.20 7.61 -2.61
CA LYS A 33 15.40 7.99 -3.35
C LYS A 33 16.62 7.16 -2.97
N ARG A 34 16.86 6.95 -1.67
CA ARG A 34 18.00 6.14 -1.18
C ARG A 34 17.92 4.67 -1.61
N ASN A 35 16.71 4.15 -1.76
CA ASN A 35 16.47 2.78 -2.23
C ASN A 35 16.36 2.68 -3.77
N GLY A 36 16.61 3.79 -4.48
CA GLY A 36 16.65 3.80 -5.93
C GLY A 36 15.29 3.67 -6.63
N LEU A 37 14.18 3.97 -5.94
CA LEU A 37 12.86 3.98 -6.57
C LEU A 37 12.75 5.24 -7.45
N PRO A 38 12.65 5.09 -8.79
CA PRO A 38 12.59 6.25 -9.66
C PRO A 38 11.26 6.99 -9.49
N SER A 39 11.30 8.32 -9.58
CA SER A 39 10.07 9.11 -9.58
C SER A 39 9.28 8.89 -10.85
N VAL A 40 7.96 8.74 -10.70
CA VAL A 40 7.04 8.65 -11.83
C VAL A 40 6.91 10.02 -12.50
N PRO A 41 6.96 10.10 -13.86
CA PRO A 41 6.77 11.34 -14.59
C PRO A 41 5.44 12.03 -14.23
N GLU A 42 5.43 13.36 -14.28
CA GLU A 42 4.28 14.18 -13.85
C GLU A 42 2.93 13.76 -14.44
N GLN A 43 2.91 13.42 -15.73
CA GLN A 43 1.69 13.04 -16.42
C GLN A 43 1.08 11.73 -15.89
N ALA A 44 1.92 10.76 -15.54
CA ALA A 44 1.48 9.50 -14.94
C ALA A 44 1.20 9.65 -13.43
N ARG A 45 1.94 10.53 -12.74
CA ARG A 45 1.71 10.87 -11.34
C ARG A 45 0.29 11.40 -11.09
N ALA A 46 -0.25 12.18 -12.03
CA ALA A 46 -1.61 12.73 -11.92
C ALA A 46 -2.70 11.65 -11.83
N VAL A 47 -2.47 10.47 -12.41
CA VAL A 47 -3.41 9.34 -12.36
C VAL A 47 -3.52 8.77 -10.94
N PHE A 48 -2.41 8.68 -10.21
CA PHE A 48 -2.41 8.14 -8.84
C PHE A 48 -2.80 9.16 -7.78
N LEU A 49 -2.49 10.45 -7.99
CA LEU A 49 -2.78 11.49 -7.02
C LEU A 49 -4.16 12.13 -7.21
N HIS A 50 -4.82 11.96 -8.36
CA HIS A 50 -6.10 12.59 -8.68
C HIS A 50 -6.14 14.10 -8.39
N GLY A 51 -5.04 14.80 -8.65
CA GLY A 51 -4.90 16.24 -8.40
C GLY A 51 -4.48 16.62 -6.97
N ALA A 52 -4.37 15.67 -6.05
CA ALA A 52 -3.80 15.91 -4.72
C ALA A 52 -2.28 16.18 -4.80
N PRO A 53 -1.72 17.00 -3.89
CA PRO A 53 -0.29 17.24 -3.85
C PRO A 53 0.47 16.03 -3.28
N GLY A 54 1.59 15.67 -3.92
CA GLY A 54 2.38 14.51 -3.50
C GLY A 54 3.46 14.10 -4.50
N GLN A 55 4.12 12.99 -4.20
CA GLN A 55 5.10 12.35 -5.08
C GLN A 55 4.75 10.88 -5.26
N VAL A 56 5.09 10.35 -6.43
CA VAL A 56 4.82 8.96 -6.79
C VAL A 56 6.13 8.36 -7.28
N PHE A 57 6.42 7.14 -6.83
CA PHE A 57 7.64 6.41 -7.13
C PHE A 57 7.26 5.05 -7.71
N ASP A 58 8.02 4.62 -8.70
CA ASP A 58 7.91 3.29 -9.27
C ASP A 58 8.68 2.31 -8.37
N GLY A 59 7.95 1.36 -7.79
CA GLY A 59 8.51 0.27 -6.98
C GLY A 59 8.55 -1.05 -7.73
N SER A 60 8.24 -1.04 -9.04
CA SER A 60 8.06 -2.25 -9.84
C SER A 60 9.33 -3.10 -9.86
N THR A 61 9.12 -4.40 -9.86
CA THR A 61 10.17 -5.40 -10.04
C THR A 61 10.00 -6.04 -11.41
N PRO A 62 10.93 -6.90 -11.88
CA PRO A 62 10.67 -7.75 -13.04
C PRO A 62 9.43 -8.65 -12.88
N ASP A 63 8.87 -8.71 -11.67
CA ASP A 63 7.88 -9.69 -11.27
C ASP A 63 6.48 -9.13 -11.05
N GLY A 64 6.36 -7.81 -10.92
CA GLY A 64 5.08 -7.14 -10.71
C GLY A 64 5.23 -5.62 -10.82
N LYS A 65 4.13 -4.97 -11.20
CA LYS A 65 4.05 -3.51 -11.22
C LYS A 65 3.65 -3.02 -9.85
N LEU A 66 4.43 -2.11 -9.30
CA LEU A 66 4.22 -1.56 -7.96
C LEU A 66 4.45 -0.05 -8.01
N VAL A 67 3.60 0.68 -7.32
CA VAL A 67 3.71 2.14 -7.21
C VAL A 67 3.61 2.53 -5.75
N LEU A 68 4.53 3.39 -5.31
CA LEU A 68 4.52 3.99 -3.98
C LEU A 68 4.08 5.45 -4.09
N VAL A 69 2.99 5.79 -3.40
CA VAL A 69 2.41 7.13 -3.35
C VAL A 69 2.75 7.76 -2.00
N SER A 70 3.34 8.96 -2.04
CA SER A 70 3.64 9.80 -0.89
C SER A 70 2.84 11.09 -0.99
N SER A 71 1.69 11.12 -0.32
CA SER A 71 0.84 12.30 -0.25
C SER A 71 1.43 13.35 0.70
N ASP A 72 1.21 14.64 0.40
CA ASP A 72 1.66 15.74 1.28
C ASP A 72 0.88 15.80 2.60
N ASP A 73 -0.31 15.20 2.68
CA ASP A 73 -1.13 15.13 3.90
C ASP A 73 -0.69 14.05 4.91
N GLY A 74 0.41 13.36 4.63
CA GLY A 74 0.96 12.32 5.50
C GLY A 74 0.50 10.91 5.15
N GLN A 75 -0.43 10.73 4.22
CA GLN A 75 -0.82 9.40 3.75
C GLN A 75 0.26 8.78 2.86
N CYS A 76 0.40 7.46 2.96
CA CYS A 76 1.24 6.67 2.07
C CYS A 76 0.45 5.49 1.53
N SER A 77 0.57 5.25 0.23
CA SER A 77 -0.10 4.12 -0.40
C SER A 77 0.85 3.30 -1.27
N VAL A 78 0.60 2.01 -1.38
CA VAL A 78 1.20 1.13 -2.39
C VAL A 78 0.10 0.58 -3.27
N VAL A 79 0.27 0.70 -4.59
CA VAL A 79 -0.66 0.17 -5.60
C VAL A 79 0.03 -0.95 -6.37
N ALA A 80 -0.67 -2.04 -6.63
CA ALA A 80 -0.21 -3.19 -7.40
C ALA A 80 -1.30 -3.74 -8.31
N ASP A 81 -0.92 -4.42 -9.39
CA ASP A 81 -1.84 -5.15 -10.28
C ASP A 81 -1.80 -6.67 -10.04
N LYS A 82 -2.83 -7.36 -10.55
CA LYS A 82 -2.94 -8.83 -10.54
C LYS A 82 -2.93 -9.43 -9.13
N ILE A 83 -3.61 -8.77 -8.21
CA ILE A 83 -3.73 -9.20 -6.83
C ILE A 83 -5.14 -9.76 -6.61
N VAL A 84 -5.22 -11.01 -6.14
CA VAL A 84 -6.47 -11.60 -5.65
C VAL A 84 -6.71 -11.10 -4.23
N ASP A 85 -7.95 -10.70 -3.93
CA ASP A 85 -8.35 -10.09 -2.66
C ASP A 85 -7.88 -10.87 -1.42
N GLN A 86 -8.23 -12.16 -1.35
CA GLN A 86 -7.83 -13.00 -0.22
C GLN A 86 -6.30 -13.10 -0.08
N ALA A 87 -5.56 -13.17 -1.19
CA ALA A 87 -4.10 -13.22 -1.15
C ALA A 87 -3.48 -11.91 -0.65
N ALA A 88 -4.11 -10.76 -0.97
CA ALA A 88 -3.71 -9.45 -0.46
C ALA A 88 -3.87 -9.39 1.06
N ALA A 89 -5.05 -9.80 1.56
CA ALA A 89 -5.36 -9.78 2.98
C ALA A 89 -4.45 -10.74 3.77
N ASP A 90 -4.31 -11.98 3.31
CA ASP A 90 -3.45 -12.98 3.97
C ASP A 90 -1.99 -12.49 4.03
N SER A 91 -1.50 -11.91 2.93
CA SER A 91 -0.16 -11.35 2.87
C SER A 91 0.01 -10.15 3.79
N LEU A 92 -0.98 -9.24 3.85
CA LEU A 92 -0.94 -8.05 4.71
C LEU A 92 -0.85 -8.46 6.18
N GLU A 93 -1.73 -9.36 6.62
CA GLU A 93 -1.74 -9.84 7.99
C GLU A 93 -0.48 -10.62 8.34
N ALA A 94 0.04 -11.45 7.42
CA ALA A 94 1.33 -12.11 7.59
C ALA A 94 2.46 -11.07 7.73
N GLY A 95 2.46 -10.02 6.90
CA GLY A 95 3.41 -8.92 6.97
C GLY A 95 3.36 -8.16 8.30
N PHE A 96 2.15 -7.86 8.81
CA PHE A 96 1.98 -7.26 10.13
C PHE A 96 2.56 -8.15 11.23
N ARG A 97 2.27 -9.45 11.22
CA ARG A 97 2.81 -10.41 12.20
C ARG A 97 4.34 -10.46 12.13
N GLN A 98 4.92 -10.55 10.93
CA GLN A 98 6.37 -10.58 10.72
C GLN A 98 7.06 -9.29 11.19
N ALA A 99 6.43 -8.13 10.99
CA ALA A 99 6.94 -6.85 11.44
C ALA A 99 6.66 -6.56 12.94
N GLY A 100 5.97 -7.47 13.63
CA GLY A 100 5.66 -7.34 15.06
C GLY A 100 4.58 -6.29 15.37
N LEU A 101 3.69 -6.02 14.43
CA LEU A 101 2.55 -5.11 14.62
C LEU A 101 1.43 -5.86 15.34
N LYS A 102 0.78 -5.19 16.30
CA LYS A 102 -0.54 -5.58 16.78
C LYS A 102 -1.56 -5.00 15.81
N PHE A 103 -2.55 -5.78 15.39
CA PHE A 103 -3.58 -5.28 14.49
C PHE A 103 -4.94 -5.92 14.76
N ARG A 104 -6.00 -5.24 14.32
CA ARG A 104 -7.37 -5.75 14.27
C ARG A 104 -8.10 -5.22 13.05
N LEU A 105 -8.89 -6.07 12.41
CA LEU A 105 -9.85 -5.67 11.38
C LEU A 105 -10.99 -4.90 12.07
N VAL A 106 -11.35 -3.74 11.53
CA VAL A 106 -12.42 -2.88 12.07
C VAL A 106 -13.57 -2.67 11.09
N ILE A 107 -13.31 -2.73 9.79
CA ILE A 107 -14.32 -2.66 8.73
C ILE A 107 -13.97 -3.67 7.65
N GLU A 108 -14.97 -4.40 7.17
CA GLU A 108 -14.90 -5.21 5.96
C GLU A 108 -16.22 -5.05 5.21
N ARG A 109 -16.15 -4.56 3.97
CA ARG A 109 -17.33 -4.32 3.13
C ARG A 109 -16.95 -4.09 1.68
N ASP A 110 -17.94 -4.19 0.81
CA ASP A 110 -17.81 -3.67 -0.54
C ASP A 110 -18.00 -2.15 -0.57
N ASP A 111 -17.41 -1.47 -1.55
CA ASP A 111 -17.66 -0.05 -1.75
C ASP A 111 -19.15 0.20 -2.06
N LEU A 112 -19.70 1.27 -1.49
CA LEU A 112 -21.12 1.61 -1.61
C LEU A 112 -21.48 2.17 -2.99
N HIS A 113 -20.50 2.70 -3.71
CA HIS A 113 -20.67 3.33 -5.02
C HIS A 113 -20.04 2.50 -6.15
N GLN A 114 -19.07 1.65 -5.83
CA GLN A 114 -18.35 0.78 -6.76
C GLN A 114 -18.29 -0.66 -6.23
N SER A 115 -19.39 -1.41 -6.33
CA SER A 115 -19.50 -2.78 -5.78
C SER A 115 -18.44 -3.79 -6.29
N GLY A 116 -17.69 -3.42 -7.34
CA GLY A 116 -16.50 -4.12 -7.82
C GLY A 116 -15.25 -3.91 -6.95
N ILE A 117 -15.28 -3.06 -5.92
CA ILE A 117 -14.18 -2.84 -4.99
C ILE A 117 -14.54 -3.40 -3.62
N HIS A 118 -13.60 -4.13 -3.02
CA HIS A 118 -13.69 -4.66 -1.66
C HIS A 118 -12.74 -3.92 -0.73
N HIS A 119 -13.21 -3.56 0.46
CA HIS A 119 -12.52 -2.72 1.44
C HIS A 119 -12.30 -3.50 2.73
N ARG A 120 -11.07 -3.47 3.23
CA ARG A 120 -10.72 -3.91 4.58
C ARG A 120 -9.95 -2.82 5.31
N GLU A 121 -10.48 -2.36 6.43
CA GLU A 121 -9.80 -1.39 7.29
C GLU A 121 -9.28 -2.08 8.55
N TYR A 122 -8.01 -1.86 8.84
CA TYR A 122 -7.32 -2.34 10.02
C TYR A 122 -6.88 -1.17 10.88
N LEU A 123 -6.92 -1.35 12.20
CA LEU A 123 -6.10 -0.55 13.11
C LEU A 123 -4.87 -1.36 13.48
N ALA A 124 -3.69 -0.81 13.22
CA ALA A 124 -2.41 -1.43 13.51
C ALA A 124 -1.58 -0.55 14.44
N ALA A 125 -0.76 -1.14 15.30
CA ALA A 125 0.07 -0.40 16.24
C ALA A 125 1.36 -1.14 16.60
N LYS A 126 2.42 -0.36 16.86
CA LYS A 126 3.73 -0.83 17.33
C LYS A 126 4.46 0.30 18.06
N ASP A 127 5.05 -0.02 19.21
CA ASP A 127 5.91 0.90 19.98
C ASP A 127 5.32 2.29 20.23
N GLY A 128 4.01 2.36 20.51
CA GLY A 128 3.29 3.61 20.78
C GLY A 128 2.86 4.40 19.53
N ARG A 129 3.16 3.92 18.32
CA ARG A 129 2.67 4.46 17.06
C ARG A 129 1.49 3.63 16.54
N GLY A 130 0.44 4.31 16.10
CA GLY A 130 -0.77 3.72 15.51
C GLY A 130 -0.93 4.12 14.05
N TRP A 131 -1.59 3.25 13.29
CA TRP A 131 -1.97 3.48 11.90
C TRP A 131 -3.37 2.96 11.65
N ARG A 132 -4.13 3.73 10.87
CA ARG A 132 -5.25 3.20 10.11
C ARG A 132 -4.72 2.69 8.78
N VAL A 133 -4.97 1.42 8.49
CA VAL A 133 -4.56 0.78 7.24
C VAL A 133 -5.79 0.37 6.46
N LEU A 134 -5.89 0.84 5.22
CA LEU A 134 -6.95 0.47 4.28
C LEU A 134 -6.36 -0.42 3.19
N LEU A 135 -6.97 -1.58 2.97
CA LEU A 135 -6.77 -2.45 1.82
C LEU A 135 -8.00 -2.32 0.92
N GLU A 136 -7.80 -1.85 -0.29
CA GLU A 136 -8.80 -1.81 -1.35
C GLU A 136 -8.39 -2.76 -2.47
N THR A 137 -9.31 -3.60 -2.94
CA THR A 137 -9.06 -4.57 -4.01
C THR A 137 -10.18 -4.53 -5.04
N VAL A 138 -9.82 -4.50 -6.31
CA VAL A 138 -10.78 -4.70 -7.40
C VAL A 138 -11.07 -6.19 -7.51
N LYS A 139 -12.35 -6.55 -7.44
CA LYS A 139 -12.84 -7.93 -7.52
C LYS A 139 -12.61 -8.50 -8.91
N ASP A 140 -11.61 -9.34 -9.04
CA ASP A 140 -11.33 -10.13 -10.24
C ASP A 140 -10.81 -11.52 -9.81
N PRO A 141 -11.43 -12.63 -10.27
CA PRO A 141 -10.95 -13.98 -9.98
C PRO A 141 -9.50 -14.24 -10.43
N ASP A 142 -9.04 -13.57 -11.49
CA ASP A 142 -7.69 -13.68 -12.03
C ASP A 142 -6.71 -12.64 -11.43
N GLY A 143 -7.21 -11.79 -10.53
CA GLY A 143 -6.46 -10.76 -9.82
C GLY A 143 -6.65 -9.36 -10.42
N GLY A 144 -7.05 -8.41 -9.57
CA GLY A 144 -7.32 -7.02 -9.93
C GLY A 144 -6.24 -6.06 -9.45
N GLU A 145 -6.52 -4.76 -9.54
CA GLU A 145 -5.73 -3.75 -8.84
C GLU A 145 -5.97 -3.85 -7.33
N ALA A 146 -4.92 -3.66 -6.54
CA ALA A 146 -5.00 -3.53 -5.10
C ALA A 146 -4.23 -2.30 -4.63
N MET A 147 -4.76 -1.65 -3.60
CA MET A 147 -4.14 -0.49 -2.96
C MET A 147 -4.10 -0.70 -1.45
N LEU A 148 -2.91 -0.57 -0.87
CA LEU A 148 -2.70 -0.51 0.56
C LEU A 148 -2.36 0.91 0.96
N THR A 149 -3.16 1.53 1.83
CA THR A 149 -2.95 2.89 2.33
C THR A 149 -2.72 2.87 3.83
N ALA A 150 -1.71 3.59 4.32
CA ALA A 150 -1.47 3.86 5.72
C ALA A 150 -1.63 5.35 6.01
N ALA A 151 -2.44 5.65 7.02
CA ALA A 151 -2.54 6.97 7.64
C ALA A 151 -2.18 6.86 9.13
N PRO A 152 -1.50 7.86 9.72
CA PRO A 152 -1.30 7.90 11.17
C PRO A 152 -2.65 7.99 11.90
N GLU A 153 -2.76 7.33 13.05
CA GLU A 153 -3.90 7.45 13.98
C GLU A 153 -3.79 8.69 14.89
#